data_AF-A0A938AZY0-F1
#
_entry.id   AF-A0A938AZY0-F1
#
_cell.length_a   1.000
_cell.length_b   1.000
_cell.length_c   1.000
_cell.angle_alpha   90.00
_cell.angle_beta   90.00
_cell.angle_gamma   90.00
#
_symmetry.space_group_name_H-M   'P 1'
#
loop_
_entity.id
_entity.type
_entity.pdbx_description
1 polymer ?
#
loop_
_entity_poly.entity_id
_entity_poly.type
_entity_poly.pdbx_seq_one_letter_code
_entity_poly.pdbx_strand_id
1 'polypeptide(L)'
;RGTESLSTMQAFTKWVPHPGPMTRGIVEQNMGISLRRMGVETLDLLQFHWWDYDDPAYLDALTHMTRLCEEGRIKHLALTNFDTAHVQTITEHGIRIVSNQVQYSLIDLRPEVRMVPFCLEHQITLLTYGTVCGGLLSDAYLGQPEPRSAALNTASLRKYKQMIDAWGGWALFQELLQALRQIADRHGVSIANVAVRYILDRPAVAGVIVGIRLGVAEHLADNARVFDCSLTPDDHEAINAVLVKSRDLYHRIGDCGDEYRR
;
A
#
# COMPACT_ATOMS: atom_id res chain seq x y z
N ARG A 1 2.44 1.50 -27.29
CA ARG A 1 0.98 1.55 -27.52
C ARG A 1 0.63 0.49 -28.54
N GLY A 2 -0.52 -0.17 -28.44
CA GLY A 2 -0.89 -1.29 -29.30
C GLY A 2 -0.79 -2.64 -28.58
N THR A 3 -1.18 -3.71 -29.28
CA THR A 3 -1.27 -5.09 -28.75
C THR A 3 0.04 -5.63 -28.19
N GLU A 4 1.20 -5.26 -28.76
CA GLU A 4 2.52 -5.65 -28.23
C GLU A 4 2.84 -5.06 -26.85
N SER A 5 2.30 -3.87 -26.53
CA SER A 5 2.50 -3.29 -25.19
C SER A 5 1.66 -4.01 -24.13
N LEU A 6 0.56 -4.67 -24.52
CA LEU A 6 -0.28 -5.42 -23.59
C LEU A 6 0.42 -6.69 -23.10
N SER A 7 1.24 -7.35 -23.93
CA SER A 7 2.00 -8.54 -23.51
C SER A 7 3.09 -8.25 -22.49
N THR A 8 3.49 -6.99 -22.32
CA THR A 8 4.49 -6.55 -21.34
C THR A 8 3.88 -5.87 -20.11
N MET A 9 2.55 -5.75 -20.05
CA MET A 9 1.84 -5.09 -18.95
C MET A 9 1.11 -6.13 -18.12
N GLN A 10 1.19 -5.97 -16.80
CA GLN A 10 0.35 -6.70 -15.86
C GLN A 10 -0.68 -5.72 -15.29
N ALA A 11 -1.95 -6.13 -15.26
CA ALA A 11 -3.03 -5.31 -14.76
C ALA A 11 -3.61 -5.89 -13.47
N PHE A 12 -3.47 -5.13 -12.38
CA PHE A 12 -3.96 -5.52 -11.07
C PHE A 12 -5.26 -4.80 -10.78
N THR A 13 -6.28 -5.53 -10.31
CA THR A 13 -7.58 -4.96 -9.94
C THR A 13 -8.00 -5.42 -8.55
N LYS A 14 -9.11 -4.87 -8.06
CA LYS A 14 -9.64 -5.14 -6.73
C LYS A 14 -11.11 -5.56 -6.79
N TRP A 15 -11.51 -6.41 -5.86
CA TRP A 15 -12.91 -6.64 -5.54
C TRP A 15 -13.16 -6.33 -4.06
N VAL A 16 -14.16 -5.48 -3.82
CA VAL A 16 -14.48 -4.92 -2.50
C VAL A 16 -16.00 -5.07 -2.28
N PRO A 17 -16.49 -6.30 -2.05
CA PRO A 17 -17.93 -6.53 -1.87
C PRO A 17 -18.43 -6.00 -0.52
N HIS A 18 -19.74 -5.86 -0.41
CA HIS A 18 -20.39 -5.77 0.89
C HIS A 18 -20.35 -7.15 1.58
N PRO A 19 -20.15 -7.20 2.91
CA PRO A 19 -20.28 -8.44 3.67
C PRO A 19 -21.65 -9.11 3.48
N GLY A 20 -21.68 -10.43 3.68
CA GLY A 20 -22.82 -11.30 3.46
C GLY A 20 -22.45 -12.61 2.76
N PRO A 21 -23.41 -13.53 2.55
CA PRO A 21 -23.14 -14.84 1.95
C PRO A 21 -22.45 -14.74 0.58
N MET A 22 -21.31 -15.42 0.42
CA MET A 22 -20.51 -15.37 -0.81
C MET A 22 -20.60 -16.69 -1.57
N THR A 23 -21.65 -16.83 -2.37
CA THR A 23 -21.79 -18.00 -3.27
C THR A 23 -20.89 -17.88 -4.49
N ARG A 24 -20.56 -19.01 -5.11
CA ARG A 24 -19.82 -19.07 -6.37
C ARG A 24 -20.38 -18.13 -7.44
N GLY A 25 -21.70 -18.09 -7.60
CA GLY A 25 -22.36 -17.24 -8.60
C GLY A 25 -22.12 -15.74 -8.36
N ILE A 26 -22.11 -15.30 -7.10
CA ILE A 26 -21.81 -13.90 -6.72
C ILE A 26 -20.37 -13.55 -7.11
N VAL A 27 -19.42 -14.44 -6.78
CA VAL A 27 -18.00 -14.24 -7.08
C VAL A 27 -17.76 -14.19 -8.59
N GLU A 28 -18.34 -15.13 -9.34
CA GLU A 28 -18.22 -15.19 -10.81
C GLU A 28 -18.84 -13.98 -11.51
N GLN A 29 -20.01 -13.53 -11.06
CA GLN A 29 -20.68 -12.35 -11.60
C GLN A 29 -19.84 -11.10 -11.41
N ASN A 30 -19.30 -10.89 -10.20
CA ASN A 30 -18.45 -9.74 -9.89
C ASN A 30 -17.14 -9.78 -10.67
N MET A 31 -16.46 -10.92 -10.73
CA MET A 31 -15.25 -11.05 -11.51
C MET A 31 -15.50 -10.82 -13.00
N GLY A 32 -16.64 -11.28 -13.53
CA GLY A 32 -17.05 -11.03 -14.90
C GLY A 32 -17.16 -9.54 -15.24
N ILE A 33 -17.48 -8.67 -14.28
CA ILE A 33 -17.47 -7.21 -14.48
C ILE A 33 -16.05 -6.73 -14.76
N SER A 34 -15.07 -7.15 -13.96
CA SER A 34 -13.66 -6.75 -14.13
C SER A 34 -13.08 -7.25 -15.45
N LEU A 35 -13.28 -8.53 -15.78
CA LEU A 35 -12.85 -9.13 -17.05
C LEU A 35 -13.40 -8.36 -18.25
N ARG A 36 -14.72 -8.08 -18.26
CA ARG A 36 -15.37 -7.32 -19.34
C ARG A 36 -14.86 -5.87 -19.44
N ARG A 37 -14.73 -5.17 -18.31
CA ARG A 37 -14.28 -3.76 -18.29
C ARG A 37 -12.82 -3.60 -18.73
N MET A 38 -11.98 -4.56 -18.36
CA MET A 38 -10.56 -4.56 -18.73
C MET A 38 -10.33 -5.16 -20.12
N GLY A 39 -11.31 -5.86 -20.70
CA GLY A 39 -11.19 -6.48 -22.02
C GLY A 39 -10.20 -7.63 -22.05
N VAL A 40 -10.12 -8.41 -20.97
CA VAL A 40 -9.19 -9.55 -20.82
C VAL A 40 -9.95 -10.82 -20.42
N GLU A 41 -9.40 -11.97 -20.83
CA GLU A 41 -9.94 -13.29 -20.46
C GLU A 41 -9.46 -13.76 -19.07
N THR A 42 -8.31 -13.25 -18.65
CA THR A 42 -7.67 -13.59 -17.36
C THR A 42 -7.19 -12.32 -16.67
N LEU A 43 -7.44 -12.19 -15.37
CA LEU A 43 -6.87 -11.13 -14.53
C LEU A 43 -5.47 -11.52 -14.04
N ASP A 44 -4.47 -10.63 -14.15
CA ASP A 44 -3.12 -10.93 -13.65
C ASP A 44 -3.08 -11.03 -12.12
N LEU A 45 -3.74 -10.10 -11.42
CA LEU A 45 -3.86 -10.12 -9.97
C LEU A 45 -5.23 -9.59 -9.56
N LEU A 46 -5.96 -10.37 -8.77
CA LEU A 46 -7.18 -9.93 -8.11
C LEU A 46 -6.93 -9.76 -6.61
N GLN A 47 -7.05 -8.53 -6.13
CA GLN A 47 -6.90 -8.19 -4.71
C GLN A 47 -8.27 -8.11 -4.04
N PHE A 48 -8.44 -8.79 -2.92
CA PHE A 48 -9.70 -8.89 -2.21
C PHE A 48 -9.69 -8.05 -0.93
N HIS A 49 -10.77 -7.29 -0.72
CA HIS A 49 -11.02 -6.56 0.52
C HIS A 49 -12.26 -7.10 1.21
N TRP A 50 -12.29 -7.01 2.53
CA TRP A 50 -13.46 -7.34 3.34
C TRP A 50 -13.64 -6.33 4.46
N TRP A 51 -14.87 -5.83 4.61
CA TRP A 51 -15.17 -4.72 5.53
C TRP A 51 -15.40 -5.16 6.98
N ASP A 52 -15.94 -6.36 7.18
CA ASP A 52 -16.42 -6.79 8.50
C ASP A 52 -15.88 -8.19 8.84
N TYR A 53 -14.96 -8.24 9.78
CA TYR A 53 -14.33 -9.49 10.19
C TYR A 53 -15.18 -10.38 11.08
N ASP A 54 -16.29 -9.87 11.64
CA ASP A 54 -17.24 -10.69 12.36
C ASP A 54 -18.06 -11.57 11.40
N ASP A 55 -18.12 -11.23 10.10
CA ASP A 55 -18.70 -12.06 9.05
C ASP A 55 -17.62 -12.95 8.37
N PRO A 56 -17.63 -14.28 8.59
CA PRO A 56 -16.63 -15.19 8.04
C PRO A 56 -16.81 -15.48 6.54
N ALA A 57 -17.83 -14.95 5.87
CA ALA A 57 -18.11 -15.23 4.44
C ALA A 57 -16.98 -14.79 3.49
N TYR A 58 -16.01 -14.01 3.99
CA TYR A 58 -14.77 -13.74 3.25
C TYR A 58 -13.98 -15.03 2.91
N LEU A 59 -14.06 -16.08 3.74
CA LEU A 59 -13.44 -17.37 3.47
C LEU A 59 -14.13 -18.10 2.31
N ASP A 60 -15.45 -18.04 2.24
CA ASP A 60 -16.22 -18.60 1.11
C ASP A 60 -15.86 -17.88 -0.20
N ALA A 61 -15.79 -16.55 -0.15
CA ALA A 61 -15.37 -15.73 -1.29
C ALA A 61 -13.99 -16.15 -1.81
N LEU A 62 -13.00 -16.21 -0.90
CA LEU A 62 -11.62 -16.56 -1.24
C LEU A 62 -11.50 -18.01 -1.72
N THR A 63 -12.27 -18.94 -1.17
CA THR A 63 -12.34 -20.33 -1.63
C THR A 63 -12.84 -20.41 -3.07
N HIS A 64 -13.91 -19.67 -3.39
CA HIS A 64 -14.40 -19.59 -4.77
C HIS A 64 -13.41 -18.89 -5.70
N MET A 65 -12.74 -17.82 -5.26
CA MET A 65 -11.67 -17.17 -6.04
C MET A 65 -10.48 -18.09 -6.29
N THR A 66 -10.17 -19.00 -5.36
CA THR A 66 -9.12 -20.01 -5.52
C THR A 66 -9.46 -20.96 -6.67
N ARG A 67 -10.72 -21.44 -6.74
CA ARG A 67 -11.20 -22.24 -7.89
C ARG A 67 -11.11 -21.47 -9.21
N LEU A 68 -11.39 -20.17 -9.20
CA LEU A 68 -11.26 -19.32 -10.39
C LEU A 68 -9.78 -19.13 -10.81
N CYS A 69 -8.83 -19.30 -9.89
CA CYS A 69 -7.42 -19.39 -10.24
C CYS A 69 -7.09 -20.73 -10.93
N GLU A 70 -7.61 -21.84 -10.40
CA GLU A 70 -7.45 -23.19 -11.02
C GLU A 70 -8.05 -23.24 -12.43
N GLU A 71 -9.14 -22.52 -12.65
CA GLU A 71 -9.80 -22.37 -13.97
C GLU A 71 -9.08 -21.39 -14.91
N GLY A 72 -7.98 -20.76 -14.49
CA GLY A 72 -7.18 -19.84 -15.30
C GLY A 72 -7.82 -18.46 -15.53
N ARG A 73 -8.86 -18.11 -14.79
CA ARG A 73 -9.56 -16.81 -14.89
C ARG A 73 -8.88 -15.71 -14.06
N ILE A 74 -8.10 -16.10 -13.06
CA ILE A 74 -7.23 -15.25 -12.23
C ILE A 74 -5.85 -15.91 -12.18
N LYS A 75 -4.76 -15.19 -12.47
CA LYS A 75 -3.40 -15.76 -12.32
C LYS A 75 -2.95 -15.78 -10.86
N HIS A 76 -3.23 -14.69 -10.15
CA HIS A 76 -2.80 -14.53 -8.77
C HIS A 76 -3.90 -13.94 -7.87
N LEU A 77 -4.05 -14.52 -6.68
CA LEU A 77 -4.96 -14.06 -5.64
C LEU A 77 -4.20 -13.29 -4.56
N ALA A 78 -4.69 -12.11 -4.24
CA ALA A 78 -4.09 -11.21 -3.25
C ALA A 78 -5.16 -10.62 -2.32
N LEU A 79 -4.71 -10.00 -1.24
CA LEU A 79 -5.54 -9.29 -0.27
C LEU A 79 -5.26 -7.78 -0.34
N THR A 80 -6.15 -6.97 0.23
CA THR A 80 -5.89 -5.55 0.47
C THR A 80 -6.53 -5.09 1.77
N ASN A 81 -5.73 -4.40 2.58
CA ASN A 81 -6.07 -3.92 3.91
C ASN A 81 -6.54 -5.05 4.84
N PHE A 82 -5.99 -6.26 4.70
CA PHE A 82 -6.17 -7.30 5.70
C PHE A 82 -5.21 -7.12 6.87
N ASP A 83 -5.68 -7.28 8.11
CA ASP A 83 -4.82 -7.32 9.30
C ASP A 83 -4.04 -8.65 9.40
N THR A 84 -3.03 -8.73 10.25
CA THR A 84 -2.18 -9.94 10.32
C THR A 84 -2.97 -11.17 10.78
N ALA A 85 -3.89 -11.01 11.74
CA ALA A 85 -4.66 -12.13 12.29
C ALA A 85 -5.53 -12.80 11.23
N HIS A 86 -6.16 -12.00 10.36
CA HIS A 86 -7.02 -12.51 9.30
C HIS A 86 -6.23 -13.04 8.11
N VAL A 87 -5.06 -12.46 7.79
CA VAL A 87 -4.16 -13.11 6.83
C VAL A 87 -3.75 -14.49 7.34
N GLN A 88 -3.42 -14.61 8.63
CA GLN A 88 -3.11 -15.90 9.26
C GLN A 88 -4.28 -16.89 9.13
N THR A 89 -5.49 -16.50 9.53
CA THR A 89 -6.68 -17.37 9.38
C THR A 89 -6.90 -17.84 7.94
N ILE A 90 -6.71 -16.96 6.95
CA ILE A 90 -6.83 -17.31 5.53
C ILE A 90 -5.79 -18.37 5.14
N THR A 91 -4.54 -18.19 5.55
CA THR A 91 -3.46 -19.15 5.22
C THR A 91 -3.65 -20.50 5.92
N GLU A 92 -4.12 -20.51 7.18
CA GLU A 92 -4.43 -21.72 7.94
C GLU A 92 -5.63 -22.48 7.33
N HIS A 93 -6.54 -21.76 6.66
CA HIS A 93 -7.61 -22.36 5.87
C HIS A 93 -7.12 -22.99 4.55
N GLY A 94 -5.82 -22.94 4.26
CA GLY A 94 -5.23 -23.50 3.05
C GLY A 94 -5.36 -22.62 1.80
N ILE A 95 -5.83 -21.38 1.94
CA ILE A 95 -5.96 -20.44 0.82
C ILE A 95 -4.60 -19.78 0.57
N ARG A 96 -4.07 -19.95 -0.65
CA ARG A 96 -2.79 -19.35 -1.04
C ARG A 96 -2.97 -17.89 -1.48
N ILE A 97 -2.31 -16.98 -0.79
CA ILE A 97 -2.27 -15.55 -1.09
C ILE A 97 -0.85 -15.18 -1.53
N VAL A 98 -0.70 -14.43 -2.63
CA VAL A 98 0.64 -14.00 -3.10
C VAL A 98 1.09 -12.67 -2.50
N SER A 99 0.13 -11.80 -2.16
CA SER A 99 0.43 -10.49 -1.59
C SER A 99 -0.72 -9.91 -0.77
N ASN A 100 -0.42 -9.04 0.17
CA ASN A 100 -1.39 -8.15 0.82
C ASN A 100 -1.04 -6.69 0.52
N GLN A 101 -2.00 -5.91 0.01
CA GLN A 101 -1.81 -4.49 -0.22
C GLN A 101 -2.14 -3.67 1.03
N VAL A 102 -1.15 -3.00 1.63
CA VAL A 102 -1.27 -2.29 2.92
C VAL A 102 -0.75 -0.85 2.87
N GLN A 103 -1.23 0.01 3.77
CA GLN A 103 -0.64 1.34 3.95
C GLN A 103 0.73 1.19 4.64
N TYR A 104 1.77 1.72 4.02
CA TYR A 104 3.12 1.62 4.56
C TYR A 104 3.98 2.81 4.09
N SER A 105 4.44 3.60 5.03
CA SER A 105 5.24 4.82 4.80
C SER A 105 6.14 5.08 5.99
N LEU A 106 7.06 6.05 5.89
CA LEU A 106 7.82 6.55 7.04
C LEU A 106 6.93 7.06 8.20
N ILE A 107 5.67 7.41 7.92
CA ILE A 107 4.69 7.84 8.92
C ILE A 107 3.91 6.66 9.50
N ASP A 108 3.76 5.57 8.75
CA ASP A 108 2.96 4.41 9.15
C ASP A 108 3.79 3.14 9.02
N LEU A 109 4.47 2.80 10.10
CA LEU A 109 5.31 1.60 10.23
C LEU A 109 4.58 0.45 10.94
N ARG A 110 3.25 0.54 11.15
CA ARG A 110 2.45 -0.54 11.74
C ARG A 110 2.69 -1.91 11.08
N PRO A 111 2.87 -2.02 9.74
CA PRO A 111 3.20 -3.28 9.12
C PRO A 111 4.47 -3.96 9.66
N GLU A 112 5.45 -3.22 10.19
CA GLU A 112 6.69 -3.78 10.74
C GLU A 112 6.48 -4.65 11.98
N VAL A 113 5.38 -4.43 12.72
CA VAL A 113 5.16 -5.07 14.03
C VAL A 113 4.78 -6.55 13.89
N ARG A 114 3.83 -6.87 13.00
CA ARG A 114 3.32 -8.24 12.82
C ARG A 114 3.23 -8.68 11.36
N MET A 115 2.73 -7.81 10.49
CA MET A 115 2.47 -8.15 9.09
C MET A 115 3.74 -8.52 8.32
N VAL A 116 4.82 -7.74 8.44
CA VAL A 116 6.10 -8.01 7.77
C VAL A 116 6.71 -9.33 8.23
N PRO A 117 6.89 -9.60 9.55
CA PRO A 117 7.35 -10.91 10.02
C PRO A 117 6.52 -12.07 9.47
N PHE A 118 5.19 -11.98 9.55
CA PHE A 118 4.28 -13.00 9.03
C PHE A 118 4.45 -13.23 7.53
N CYS A 119 4.52 -12.14 6.74
CA CYS A 119 4.71 -12.22 5.30
C CYS A 119 6.01 -12.94 4.93
N LEU A 120 7.11 -12.67 5.64
CA LEU A 120 8.39 -13.33 5.40
C LEU A 120 8.35 -14.83 5.70
N GLU A 121 7.72 -15.22 6.81
CA GLU A 121 7.55 -16.63 7.19
C GLU A 121 6.71 -17.41 6.18
N HIS A 122 5.65 -16.78 5.66
CA HIS A 122 4.68 -17.43 4.77
C HIS A 122 4.93 -17.19 3.26
N GLN A 123 6.05 -16.57 2.89
CA GLN A 123 6.38 -16.22 1.50
C GLN A 123 5.31 -15.37 0.81
N ILE A 124 4.68 -14.48 1.57
CA ILE A 124 3.72 -13.49 1.08
C ILE A 124 4.48 -12.17 0.91
N THR A 125 4.13 -11.41 -0.12
CA THR A 125 4.73 -10.08 -0.36
C THR A 125 3.77 -8.94 -0.04
N LEU A 126 4.30 -7.73 0.10
CA LEU A 126 3.52 -6.52 0.31
C LEU A 126 3.57 -5.64 -0.93
N LEU A 127 2.39 -5.20 -1.35
CA LEU A 127 2.24 -4.04 -2.22
C LEU A 127 1.85 -2.85 -1.34
N THR A 128 2.60 -1.77 -1.36
CA THR A 128 2.35 -0.67 -0.42
C THR A 128 1.68 0.51 -1.12
N TYR A 129 0.80 1.20 -0.40
CA TYR A 129 0.25 2.48 -0.84
C TYR A 129 0.39 3.52 0.26
N GLY A 130 0.14 4.78 -0.10
CA GLY A 130 0.25 5.89 0.85
C GLY A 130 1.68 6.19 1.28
N THR A 131 2.67 5.59 0.61
CA THR A 131 4.10 5.75 0.89
C THR A 131 4.58 7.20 0.82
N VAL A 132 3.96 8.01 -0.04
CA VAL A 132 4.21 9.46 -0.15
C VAL A 132 3.17 10.32 0.57
N CYS A 133 2.32 9.73 1.42
CA CYS A 133 1.26 10.41 2.17
C CYS A 133 0.36 11.31 1.32
N GLY A 134 0.00 10.86 0.11
CA GLY A 134 -0.83 11.62 -0.83
C GLY A 134 -0.14 12.87 -1.40
N GLY A 135 1.19 12.96 -1.29
CA GLY A 135 2.01 14.09 -1.71
C GLY A 135 2.59 14.89 -0.55
N LEU A 136 2.19 14.62 0.70
CA LEU A 136 2.71 15.35 1.86
C LEU A 136 4.20 15.07 2.11
N LEU A 137 4.68 13.85 1.83
CA LEU A 137 6.11 13.52 1.86
C LEU A 137 6.78 13.97 0.55
N SER A 138 6.87 15.28 0.36
CA SER A 138 7.51 15.88 -0.81
C SER A 138 8.13 17.24 -0.47
N ASP A 139 8.99 17.70 -1.38
CA ASP A 139 9.63 19.02 -1.33
C ASP A 139 8.65 20.18 -1.19
N ALA A 140 7.42 20.04 -1.73
CA ALA A 140 6.40 21.08 -1.70
C ALA A 140 5.92 21.44 -0.29
N TYR A 141 6.13 20.57 0.70
CA TYR A 141 5.69 20.79 2.08
C TYR A 141 6.83 21.12 3.05
N LEU A 142 8.10 21.06 2.61
CA LEU A 142 9.24 21.40 3.46
C LEU A 142 9.24 22.91 3.77
N GLY A 143 9.38 23.25 5.05
CA GLY A 143 9.40 24.63 5.55
C GLY A 143 8.04 25.33 5.48
N GLN A 144 6.98 24.62 5.08
CA GLN A 144 5.65 25.20 4.96
C GLN A 144 4.87 25.12 6.29
N PRO A 145 4.01 26.11 6.57
CA PRO A 145 3.09 26.02 7.71
C PRO A 145 2.15 24.82 7.53
N GLU A 146 1.59 24.37 8.65
CA GLU A 146 0.63 23.26 8.65
C GLU A 146 -0.56 23.55 7.73
N PRO A 147 -0.88 22.64 6.78
CA PRO A 147 -1.95 22.89 5.83
C PRO A 147 -3.31 22.95 6.54
N ARG A 148 -4.03 24.04 6.31
CA ARG A 148 -5.41 24.19 6.77
C ARG A 148 -6.34 23.24 6.00
N SER A 149 -7.53 22.99 6.55
CA SER A 149 -8.53 22.07 5.97
C SER A 149 -8.84 22.31 4.48
N ALA A 150 -8.89 23.58 4.05
CA ALA A 150 -9.14 23.94 2.65
C ALA A 150 -8.06 23.43 1.66
N ALA A 151 -6.80 23.31 2.11
CA ALA A 151 -5.71 22.76 1.31
C ALA A 151 -5.75 21.22 1.24
N LEU A 152 -6.45 20.57 2.17
CA LEU A 152 -6.65 19.11 2.21
C LEU A 152 -7.87 18.71 1.38
N ASN A 153 -7.82 19.02 0.09
CA ASN A 153 -8.96 18.95 -0.83
C ASN A 153 -9.36 17.52 -1.27
N THR A 154 -8.63 16.48 -0.85
CA THR A 154 -8.99 15.08 -1.14
C THR A 154 -9.15 14.25 0.13
N ALA A 155 -9.98 13.20 0.05
CA ALA A 155 -10.14 12.25 1.15
C ALA A 155 -8.79 11.64 1.56
N SER A 156 -7.94 11.30 0.59
CA SER A 156 -6.61 10.76 0.85
C SER A 156 -5.70 11.75 1.57
N LEU A 157 -5.62 13.03 1.15
CA LEU A 157 -4.83 14.04 1.85
C LEU A 157 -5.29 14.23 3.30
N ARG A 158 -6.61 14.25 3.53
CA ARG A 158 -7.17 14.33 4.89
C ARG A 158 -6.78 13.11 5.73
N LYS A 159 -6.92 11.89 5.19
CA LYS A 159 -6.49 10.65 5.85
C LYS A 159 -5.00 10.71 6.24
N TYR A 160 -4.12 11.05 5.29
CA TYR A 160 -2.68 11.05 5.57
C TYR A 160 -2.27 12.15 6.54
N LYS A 161 -2.94 13.30 6.51
CA LYS A 161 -2.74 14.33 7.54
C LYS A 161 -3.14 13.85 8.93
N GLN A 162 -4.27 13.14 9.06
CA GLN A 162 -4.66 12.51 10.33
C GLN A 162 -3.64 11.49 10.82
N MET A 163 -3.04 10.70 9.91
CA MET A 163 -1.94 9.79 10.26
C MET A 163 -0.72 10.55 10.78
N ILE A 164 -0.32 11.66 10.13
CA ILE A 164 0.77 12.53 10.60
C ILE A 164 0.47 13.08 12.01
N ASP A 165 -0.77 13.48 12.28
CA ASP A 165 -1.19 14.00 13.59
C ASP A 165 -1.15 12.94 14.69
N ALA A 166 -1.56 11.71 14.36
CA ALA A 166 -1.44 10.57 15.25
C ALA A 166 0.03 10.23 15.51
N TRP A 167 0.86 10.26 14.46
CA TRP A 167 2.27 9.87 14.46
C TRP A 167 3.16 10.80 15.29
N GLY A 168 2.99 12.12 15.15
CA GLY A 168 3.83 13.08 15.87
C GLY A 168 3.46 14.55 15.67
N GLY A 169 2.49 14.84 14.81
CA GLY A 169 2.09 16.19 14.45
C GLY A 169 3.01 16.85 13.42
N TRP A 170 2.63 18.05 13.00
CA TRP A 170 3.30 18.76 11.90
C TRP A 170 4.75 19.15 12.22
N ALA A 171 5.07 19.49 13.46
CA ALA A 171 6.43 19.88 13.85
C ALA A 171 7.44 18.72 13.63
N LEU A 172 7.13 17.53 14.14
CA LEU A 172 7.97 16.35 13.92
C LEU A 172 7.98 15.95 12.44
N PHE A 173 6.88 16.15 11.72
CA PHE A 173 6.83 15.92 10.28
C PHE A 173 7.80 16.82 9.51
N GLN A 174 7.94 18.09 9.91
CA GLN A 174 8.94 19.00 9.32
C GLN A 174 10.38 18.56 9.62
N GLU A 175 10.66 18.06 10.84
CA GLU A 175 11.97 17.45 11.14
C GLU A 175 12.27 16.27 10.21
N LEU A 176 11.27 15.42 9.94
CA LEU A 176 11.41 14.30 9.00
C LEU A 176 11.68 14.81 7.58
N LEU A 177 10.89 15.77 7.08
CA LEU A 177 11.11 16.33 5.74
C LEU A 177 12.50 16.94 5.61
N GLN A 178 13.01 17.62 6.65
CA GLN A 178 14.35 18.20 6.64
C GLN A 178 15.44 17.12 6.55
N ALA A 179 15.32 16.04 7.32
CA ALA A 179 16.25 14.91 7.26
C ALA A 179 16.21 14.24 5.88
N LEU A 180 15.02 14.00 5.34
CA LEU A 180 14.84 13.43 4.00
C LEU A 180 15.41 14.35 2.91
N ARG A 181 15.30 15.67 3.05
CA ARG A 181 15.88 16.63 2.10
C ARG A 181 17.40 16.56 2.07
N GLN A 182 18.06 16.50 3.23
CA GLN A 182 19.52 16.35 3.31
C GLN A 182 19.99 15.07 2.63
N ILE A 183 19.27 13.96 2.84
CA ILE A 183 19.54 12.68 2.17
C ILE A 183 19.33 12.83 0.66
N ALA A 184 18.19 13.39 0.27
CA ALA A 184 17.83 13.59 -1.12
C ALA A 184 18.84 14.46 -1.88
N ASP A 185 19.44 15.47 -1.22
CA ASP A 185 20.52 16.30 -1.80
C ASP A 185 21.79 15.49 -2.06
N ARG A 186 22.19 14.60 -1.14
CA ARG A 186 23.36 13.72 -1.33
C ARG A 186 23.20 12.77 -2.52
N HIS A 187 21.98 12.27 -2.71
CA HIS A 187 21.65 11.33 -3.79
C HIS A 187 21.13 12.00 -5.07
N GLY A 188 20.97 13.33 -5.06
CA GLY A 188 20.46 14.11 -6.18
C GLY A 188 18.99 13.83 -6.54
N VAL A 189 18.18 13.29 -5.64
CA VAL A 189 16.76 12.92 -5.88
C VAL A 189 15.80 13.82 -5.09
N SER A 190 14.50 13.54 -5.13
CA SER A 190 13.45 14.23 -4.37
C SER A 190 13.22 13.58 -2.99
N ILE A 191 12.55 14.31 -2.08
CA ILE A 191 12.11 13.75 -0.79
C ILE A 191 11.23 12.51 -1.01
N ALA A 192 10.34 12.58 -2.02
CA ALA A 192 9.45 11.48 -2.37
C ALA A 192 10.23 10.23 -2.77
N ASN A 193 11.29 10.36 -3.58
CA ASN A 193 12.14 9.25 -3.97
C ASN A 193 12.84 8.60 -2.77
N VAL A 194 13.37 9.38 -1.83
CA VAL A 194 13.98 8.82 -0.59
C VAL A 194 12.93 8.04 0.22
N ALA A 195 11.74 8.60 0.41
CA ALA A 195 10.67 7.95 1.16
C ALA A 195 10.19 6.64 0.50
N VAL A 196 10.08 6.62 -0.84
CA VAL A 196 9.71 5.42 -1.59
C VAL A 196 10.82 4.38 -1.54
N ARG A 197 12.09 4.78 -1.77
CA ARG A 197 13.26 3.88 -1.70
C ARG A 197 13.36 3.20 -0.35
N TYR A 198 13.20 3.96 0.74
CA TYR A 198 13.21 3.43 2.10
C TYR A 198 12.20 2.28 2.31
N ILE A 199 10.98 2.42 1.77
CA ILE A 199 9.95 1.38 1.88
C ILE A 199 10.19 0.24 0.90
N LEU A 200 10.67 0.51 -0.31
CA LEU A 200 11.06 -0.53 -1.27
C LEU A 200 12.22 -1.41 -0.76
N ASP A 201 13.09 -0.88 0.10
CA ASP A 201 14.19 -1.65 0.71
C ASP A 201 13.73 -2.61 1.81
N ARG A 202 12.45 -2.59 2.19
CA ARG A 202 11.94 -3.47 3.24
C ARG A 202 11.78 -4.91 2.72
N PRO A 203 12.25 -5.93 3.46
CA PRO A 203 12.35 -7.30 2.94
C PRO A 203 11.06 -7.91 2.36
N ALA A 204 9.90 -7.57 2.93
CA ALA A 204 8.61 -8.11 2.47
C ALA A 204 7.96 -7.27 1.35
N VAL A 205 8.51 -6.10 1.00
CA VAL A 205 7.87 -5.18 0.03
C VAL A 205 8.31 -5.53 -1.39
N ALA A 206 7.36 -5.99 -2.21
CA ALA A 206 7.60 -6.28 -3.62
C ALA A 206 7.35 -5.07 -4.53
N GLY A 207 6.61 -4.06 -4.06
CA GLY A 207 6.36 -2.85 -4.83
C GLY A 207 5.64 -1.75 -4.06
N VAL A 208 5.90 -0.51 -4.45
CA VAL A 208 5.21 0.69 -3.95
C VAL A 208 4.30 1.25 -5.05
N ILE A 209 3.06 1.58 -4.68
CA ILE A 209 2.06 2.18 -5.56
C ILE A 209 2.10 3.69 -5.38
N VAL A 210 2.60 4.38 -6.41
CA VAL A 210 2.63 5.84 -6.47
C VAL A 210 1.53 6.33 -7.42
N GLY A 211 0.54 7.03 -6.87
CA GLY A 211 -0.54 7.61 -7.66
C GLY A 211 -0.07 8.85 -8.43
N ILE A 212 -0.35 8.90 -9.73
CA ILE A 212 -0.11 10.07 -10.58
C ILE A 212 -1.44 10.67 -11.04
N ARG A 213 -1.49 11.98 -11.23
CA ARG A 213 -2.62 12.66 -11.89
C ARG A 213 -2.24 13.02 -13.32
N LEU A 214 -3.18 12.81 -14.24
CA LEU A 214 -3.02 13.21 -15.63
C LEU A 214 -2.80 14.73 -15.69
N GLY A 215 -1.73 15.15 -16.37
CA GLY A 215 -1.34 16.55 -16.51
C GLY A 215 -0.08 16.96 -15.73
N VAL A 216 0.46 16.10 -14.86
CA VAL A 216 1.73 16.37 -14.16
C VAL A 216 2.79 15.35 -14.57
N ALA A 217 3.21 15.42 -15.83
CA ALA A 217 4.17 14.49 -16.43
C ALA A 217 5.53 14.50 -15.71
N GLU A 218 5.90 15.62 -15.09
CA GLU A 218 7.12 15.80 -14.30
C GLU A 218 7.22 14.78 -13.15
N HIS A 219 6.10 14.42 -12.52
CA HIS A 219 6.10 13.41 -11.47
C HIS A 219 6.46 12.01 -11.98
N LEU A 220 6.17 11.67 -13.24
CA LEU A 220 6.48 10.34 -13.77
C LEU A 220 8.00 10.15 -13.91
N ALA A 221 8.68 11.14 -14.50
CA ALA A 221 10.12 11.11 -14.66
C ALA A 221 10.83 11.12 -13.31
N ASP A 222 10.40 11.98 -12.37
CA ASP A 222 11.00 12.02 -11.04
C ASP A 222 10.76 10.72 -10.25
N ASN A 223 9.54 10.17 -10.24
CA ASN A 223 9.24 8.92 -9.53
C ASN A 223 10.09 7.73 -10.03
N ALA A 224 10.47 7.72 -11.32
CA ALA A 224 11.33 6.66 -11.86
C ALA A 224 12.76 6.70 -11.27
N ARG A 225 13.21 7.87 -10.79
CA ARG A 225 14.54 8.06 -10.20
C ARG A 225 14.69 7.42 -8.82
N VAL A 226 13.63 6.83 -8.26
CA VAL A 226 13.72 5.99 -7.05
C VAL A 226 14.70 4.82 -7.22
N PHE A 227 14.92 4.37 -8.47
CA PHE A 227 15.88 3.31 -8.78
C PHE A 227 17.30 3.83 -9.04
N ASP A 228 17.48 5.15 -9.07
CA ASP A 228 18.80 5.79 -9.25
C ASP A 228 19.52 6.04 -7.91
N CYS A 229 18.87 5.76 -6.77
CA CYS A 229 19.46 5.93 -5.45
C CYS A 229 19.46 4.62 -4.62
N SER A 230 20.40 4.53 -3.69
CA SER A 230 20.50 3.45 -2.70
C SER A 230 20.83 4.08 -1.36
N LEU A 231 19.98 3.85 -0.36
CA LEU A 231 20.17 4.45 0.96
C LEU A 231 21.33 3.78 1.69
N THR A 232 22.21 4.60 2.24
CA THR A 232 23.36 4.18 3.04
C THR A 232 22.93 3.92 4.49
N PRO A 233 23.76 3.22 5.29
CA PRO A 233 23.53 3.09 6.73
C PRO A 233 23.33 4.43 7.43
N ASP A 234 24.11 5.45 7.07
CA ASP A 234 23.98 6.82 7.62
C ASP A 234 22.65 7.48 7.23
N ASP A 235 22.12 7.21 6.03
CA ASP A 235 20.79 7.68 5.63
C ASP A 235 19.71 7.05 6.52
N HIS A 236 19.80 5.74 6.76
CA HIS A 236 18.88 5.03 7.63
C HIS A 236 18.96 5.51 9.08
N GLU A 237 20.17 5.77 9.60
CA GLU A 237 20.37 6.30 10.94
C GLU A 237 19.75 7.71 11.08
N ALA A 238 19.97 8.59 10.10
CA ALA A 238 19.39 9.93 10.09
C ALA A 238 17.86 9.91 10.08
N ILE A 239 17.25 9.01 9.30
CA ILE A 239 15.80 8.80 9.30
C ILE A 239 15.35 8.27 10.67
N ASN A 240 15.99 7.22 11.17
CA ASN A 240 15.63 6.58 12.44
C ASN A 240 15.71 7.54 13.62
N ALA A 241 16.67 8.46 13.65
CA ALA A 241 16.81 9.49 14.68
C ALA A 241 15.57 10.40 14.79
N VAL A 242 14.79 10.56 13.71
CA VAL A 242 13.50 11.24 13.74
C VAL A 242 12.38 10.28 14.09
N LEU A 243 12.35 9.09 13.48
CA LEU A 243 11.28 8.10 13.67
C LEU A 243 11.11 7.68 15.14
N VAL A 244 12.19 7.56 15.91
CA VAL A 244 12.12 7.18 17.35
C VAL A 244 11.40 8.21 18.23
N LYS A 245 11.23 9.45 17.76
CA LYS A 245 10.48 10.50 18.46
C LYS A 245 8.97 10.38 18.25
N SER A 246 8.53 9.55 17.32
CA SER A 246 7.12 9.37 16.99
C SER A 246 6.38 8.55 18.04
N ARG A 247 5.06 8.60 17.99
CA ARG A 247 4.18 7.81 18.84
C ARG A 247 3.98 6.43 18.22
N ASP A 248 3.77 5.44 19.08
CA ASP A 248 3.41 4.09 18.66
C ASP A 248 2.01 4.05 18.03
N LEU A 249 1.96 4.05 16.70
CA LEU A 249 0.70 3.96 15.95
C LEU A 249 0.06 2.59 16.05
N TYR A 250 0.83 1.52 16.26
CA TYR A 250 0.28 0.18 16.40
C TYR A 250 -0.53 0.10 17.70
N HIS A 251 0.00 0.62 18.80
CA HIS A 251 -0.77 0.72 20.05
C HIS A 251 -2.01 1.63 19.93
N ARG A 252 -1.94 2.72 19.15
CA ARG A 252 -3.04 3.70 19.04
C ARG A 252 -4.15 3.30 18.06
N ILE A 253 -3.79 2.70 16.93
CA ILE A 253 -4.68 2.43 15.80
C ILE A 253 -4.92 0.92 15.60
N GLY A 254 -4.08 0.07 16.17
CA GLY A 254 -4.11 -1.37 15.92
C GLY A 254 -3.20 -1.74 14.74
N ASP A 255 -3.45 -2.91 14.18
CA ASP A 255 -2.68 -3.43 13.05
C ASP A 255 -2.99 -2.66 11.76
N CYS A 256 -2.20 -2.87 10.72
CA CYS A 256 -2.47 -2.35 9.40
C CYS A 256 -3.80 -2.89 8.85
N GLY A 257 -4.64 -2.01 8.32
CA GLY A 257 -5.98 -2.36 7.84
C GLY A 257 -7.09 -2.07 8.86
N ASP A 258 -6.80 -2.03 10.16
CA ASP A 258 -7.80 -1.74 11.21
C ASP A 258 -8.45 -0.38 11.04
N GLU A 259 -7.76 0.59 10.42
CA GLU A 259 -8.31 1.93 10.20
C GLU A 259 -9.52 1.97 9.24
N TYR A 260 -9.84 0.86 8.56
CA TYR A 260 -11.00 0.75 7.67
C TYR A 260 -12.21 0.09 8.33
N ARG A 261 -12.09 -0.35 9.58
CA ARG A 261 -13.10 -1.15 10.31
C ARG A 261 -13.49 -0.51 11.64
N ARG A 262 -13.29 0.81 11.76
CA ARG A 262 -13.62 1.63 12.93
C ARG A 262 -14.71 2.65 12.60
#